data_AF-A0A969JT65-F1
#
_entry.id   AF-A0A969JT65-F1
#
_cell.length_a   1.000
_cell.length_b   1.000
_cell.length_c   1.000
_cell.angle_alpha   90.00
_cell.angle_beta   90.00
_cell.angle_gamma   90.00
#
_symmetry.space_group_name_H-M   'P 1'
#
loop_
_entity.id
_entity.type
_entity.pdbx_description
1 polymer ?
#
loop_
_entity_poly.entity_id
_entity_poly.type
_entity_poly.pdbx_seq_one_letter_code
_entity_poly.pdbx_strand_id
1 'polypeptide(L)'
;MRSRIALVITLLFAFATSTWTISAQGLWQHGVLNLIVLAMLVALIQAHRSPQPWRWHLAAGLACGLLPGIRQTGLLFAAVALLYRLWRDRGRSAWFCLGWISAIPALWWNWHYFGNALTGAYRDATYLYQWDHFSTSLPGLLLSPSRGLLIFTPIALFAVPGFWQLLKQLKRQQLTHTELTLKSSIDWLLAGIWIAGCGVLLTYSFFGQWHGGYCYGPRFMTDVAPIVCLMLGYYLDALRQAWPQQKRLAGLLFGLAASFSMLTQVAGIAINPTVDWNTIPYSFGYPADLPRAWDWQDSQLMRSFHGMQHHSYAKMLNTEKYVTQFRGRILQVTDFQDQAITPPGRLDRAVPYQFLKIQIQNQGHHRWYGYQTGIGIGETMVQGDLYNAQNQRISTTIFYLSSTCLPGETCSAIGQLFTPTPPGNYSLKLQLALVGIGPQPNRNPPYRLTLAVP
;
A
#
# COMPACT_ATOMS: atom_id res chain seq x y z
N MET A 1 13.72 -29.22 1.64
CA MET A 1 12.36 -28.87 2.09
C MET A 1 11.40 -29.99 1.68
N ARG A 2 10.48 -30.43 2.54
CA ARG A 2 9.49 -31.47 2.16
C ARG A 2 8.41 -30.86 1.25
N SER A 3 7.91 -31.61 0.24
CA SER A 3 6.95 -31.12 -0.77
C SER A 3 5.70 -30.45 -0.20
N ARG A 4 5.20 -30.91 0.96
CA ARG A 4 4.06 -30.29 1.66
C ARG A 4 4.35 -28.87 2.16
N ILE A 5 5.57 -28.59 2.65
CA ILE A 5 5.92 -27.22 3.10
C ILE A 5 5.99 -26.31 1.88
N ALA A 6 6.64 -26.78 0.80
CA ALA A 6 6.73 -26.00 -0.44
C ALA A 6 5.35 -25.60 -0.95
N LEU A 7 4.39 -26.53 -1.00
CA LEU A 7 3.01 -26.23 -1.40
C LEU A 7 2.36 -25.17 -0.50
N VAL A 8 2.47 -25.31 0.82
CA VAL A 8 1.93 -24.32 1.78
C VAL A 8 2.56 -22.95 1.55
N ILE A 9 3.88 -22.87 1.41
CA ILE A 9 4.58 -21.60 1.16
C ILE A 9 4.16 -20.98 -0.17
N THR A 10 3.99 -21.77 -1.22
CA THR A 10 3.47 -21.28 -2.51
C THR A 10 2.07 -20.71 -2.38
N LEU A 11 1.16 -21.38 -1.66
CA LEU A 11 -0.20 -20.87 -1.42
C LEU A 11 -0.20 -19.58 -0.59
N LEU A 12 0.65 -19.52 0.45
CA LEU A 12 0.79 -18.31 1.26
C LEU A 12 1.36 -17.14 0.45
N PHE A 13 2.37 -17.39 -0.38
CA PHE A 13 2.91 -16.38 -1.28
C PHE A 13 1.83 -15.86 -2.24
N ALA A 14 1.06 -16.77 -2.83
CA ALA A 14 0.03 -16.43 -3.81
C ALA A 14 -1.17 -15.68 -3.22
N PHE A 15 -1.65 -16.07 -2.04
CA PHE A 15 -2.94 -15.62 -1.51
C PHE A 15 -2.87 -14.85 -0.19
N ALA A 16 -1.78 -14.98 0.57
CA ALA A 16 -1.62 -14.36 1.89
C ALA A 16 -0.60 -13.22 1.90
N THR A 17 -0.20 -12.70 0.73
CA THR A 17 0.69 -11.54 0.62
C THR A 17 0.17 -10.54 -0.41
N SER A 18 0.71 -9.32 -0.40
CA SER A 18 0.41 -8.28 -1.39
C SER A 18 0.72 -8.69 -2.83
N THR A 19 1.37 -9.83 -3.07
CA THR A 19 1.49 -10.42 -4.41
C THR A 19 0.13 -10.60 -5.08
N TRP A 20 -0.92 -10.97 -4.33
CA TRP A 20 -2.25 -11.16 -4.91
C TRP A 20 -2.88 -9.83 -5.35
N THR A 21 -2.84 -8.83 -4.48
CA THR A 21 -3.51 -7.53 -4.69
C THR A 21 -2.71 -6.59 -5.57
N ILE A 22 -1.38 -6.69 -5.58
CA ILE A 22 -0.49 -5.79 -6.30
C ILE A 22 0.06 -6.46 -7.55
N SER A 23 0.77 -7.58 -7.40
CA SER A 23 1.49 -8.19 -8.53
C SER A 23 0.57 -8.91 -9.52
N ALA A 24 -0.56 -9.46 -9.07
CA ALA A 24 -1.48 -10.17 -9.95
C ALA A 24 -2.55 -9.26 -10.58
N GLN A 25 -2.81 -8.07 -10.01
CA GLN A 25 -3.83 -7.14 -10.50
C GLN A 25 -3.24 -5.90 -11.18
N GLY A 26 -2.05 -5.45 -10.77
CA GLY A 26 -1.42 -4.23 -11.28
C GLY A 26 -0.31 -4.52 -12.30
N LEU A 27 -0.24 -3.70 -13.35
CA LEU A 27 0.86 -3.70 -14.34
C LEU A 27 2.13 -2.99 -13.81
N TRP A 28 2.41 -3.13 -12.51
CA TRP A 28 3.57 -2.52 -11.86
C TRP A 28 4.80 -3.43 -11.88
N GLN A 29 5.95 -2.83 -11.65
CA GLN A 29 7.25 -3.49 -11.70
C GLN A 29 7.44 -4.59 -10.63
N HIS A 30 6.63 -4.61 -9.56
CA HIS A 30 6.74 -5.56 -8.44
C HIS A 30 6.55 -7.02 -8.87
N GLY A 31 5.61 -7.29 -9.77
CA GLY A 31 5.33 -8.66 -10.24
C GLY A 31 6.51 -9.24 -11.01
N VAL A 32 7.05 -8.47 -11.96
CA VAL A 32 8.22 -8.87 -12.74
C VAL A 32 9.45 -8.97 -11.85
N LEU A 33 9.65 -8.06 -10.88
CA LEU A 33 10.75 -8.16 -9.93
C LEU A 33 10.71 -9.50 -9.16
N ASN A 34 9.56 -9.85 -8.57
CA ASN A 34 9.40 -11.08 -7.80
C ASN A 34 9.69 -12.33 -8.65
N LEU A 35 9.22 -12.34 -9.90
CA LEU A 35 9.49 -13.43 -10.84
C LEU A 35 10.99 -13.56 -11.14
N ILE A 36 11.67 -12.46 -11.45
CA ILE A 36 13.09 -12.48 -11.81
C ILE A 36 13.99 -12.81 -10.62
N VAL A 37 13.66 -12.34 -9.41
CA VAL A 37 14.37 -12.75 -8.17
C VAL A 37 14.20 -14.25 -7.92
N LEU A 38 12.99 -14.80 -8.07
CA LEU A 38 12.76 -16.24 -7.92
C LEU A 38 13.48 -17.05 -9.02
N ALA A 39 13.45 -16.60 -10.28
CA ALA A 39 14.15 -17.23 -11.38
C ALA A 39 15.67 -17.25 -11.15
N MET A 40 16.23 -16.15 -10.66
CA MET A 40 17.64 -16.06 -10.25
C MET A 40 17.97 -17.10 -9.17
N LEU A 41 17.16 -17.20 -8.11
CA LEU A 41 17.38 -18.18 -7.04
C LEU A 41 17.27 -19.62 -7.53
N VAL A 42 16.25 -19.93 -8.34
CA VAL A 42 16.08 -21.25 -8.95
C VAL A 42 17.28 -21.59 -9.82
N ALA A 43 17.74 -20.67 -10.67
CA ALA A 43 18.89 -20.89 -11.53
C ALA A 43 20.17 -21.12 -10.71
N LEU A 44 20.41 -20.33 -9.66
CA LEU A 44 21.55 -20.55 -8.75
C LEU A 44 21.48 -21.91 -8.05
N ILE A 45 20.30 -22.34 -7.59
CA ILE A 45 20.12 -23.66 -6.96
C ILE A 45 20.33 -24.79 -7.98
N GLN A 46 19.76 -24.67 -9.17
CA GLN A 46 19.87 -25.69 -10.23
C GLN A 46 21.28 -25.80 -10.79
N ALA A 47 22.06 -24.72 -10.80
CA ALA A 47 23.46 -24.75 -11.20
C ALA A 47 24.29 -25.74 -10.37
N HIS A 48 23.89 -26.02 -9.13
CA HIS A 48 24.60 -26.99 -8.30
C HIS A 48 24.18 -28.44 -8.51
N ARG A 49 23.00 -28.66 -9.09
CA ARG A 49 22.42 -30.00 -9.31
C ARG A 49 22.61 -30.49 -10.73
N SER A 50 22.86 -29.56 -11.66
CA SER A 50 22.93 -29.83 -13.09
C SER A 50 24.30 -30.36 -13.51
N PRO A 51 24.37 -31.35 -14.41
CA PRO A 51 25.63 -31.75 -15.05
C PRO A 51 26.18 -30.64 -15.95
N GLN A 52 25.33 -29.74 -16.45
CA GLN A 52 25.73 -28.55 -17.21
C GLN A 52 25.43 -27.27 -16.40
N PRO A 53 26.30 -26.91 -15.45
CA PRO A 53 26.07 -25.78 -14.53
C PRO A 53 26.13 -24.41 -15.22
N TRP A 54 26.88 -24.30 -16.33
CA TRP A 54 27.10 -23.04 -17.03
C TRP A 54 25.81 -22.39 -17.55
N ARG A 55 24.85 -23.18 -18.06
CA ARG A 55 23.55 -22.67 -18.55
C ARG A 55 22.75 -21.99 -17.45
N TRP A 56 22.78 -22.59 -16.26
CA TRP A 56 22.10 -22.05 -15.09
C TRP A 56 22.83 -20.85 -14.49
N HIS A 57 24.16 -20.83 -14.53
CA HIS A 57 24.93 -19.62 -14.19
C HIS A 57 24.62 -18.47 -15.15
N LEU A 58 24.56 -18.73 -16.45
CA LEU A 58 24.17 -17.75 -17.47
C LEU A 58 22.74 -17.25 -17.21
N ALA A 59 21.79 -18.15 -16.97
CA ALA A 59 20.40 -17.77 -16.64
C ALA A 59 20.31 -16.92 -15.37
N ALA A 60 21.07 -17.26 -14.32
CA ALA A 60 21.13 -16.46 -13.10
C ALA A 60 21.76 -15.08 -13.35
N GLY A 61 22.80 -15.00 -14.19
CA GLY A 61 23.42 -13.75 -14.61
C GLY A 61 22.48 -12.87 -15.44
N LEU A 62 21.75 -13.48 -16.40
CA LEU A 62 20.72 -12.81 -17.19
C LEU A 62 19.63 -12.23 -16.30
N ALA A 63 19.15 -13.00 -15.32
CA ALA A 63 18.21 -12.51 -14.33
C ALA A 63 18.78 -11.33 -13.53
N CYS A 64 20.03 -11.42 -13.06
CA CYS A 64 20.70 -10.34 -12.34
C CYS A 64 20.84 -9.06 -13.17
N GLY A 65 21.18 -9.16 -14.45
CA GLY A 65 21.30 -8.00 -15.33
C GLY A 65 19.96 -7.33 -15.67
N LEU A 66 18.83 -8.06 -15.60
CA LEU A 66 17.50 -7.47 -15.81
C LEU A 66 17.01 -6.67 -14.59
N LEU A 67 17.39 -7.07 -13.36
CA LEU A 67 16.90 -6.46 -12.12
C LEU A 67 17.03 -4.92 -12.06
N PRO A 68 18.17 -4.30 -12.41
CA PRO A 68 18.34 -2.85 -12.34
C PRO A 68 17.39 -2.08 -13.26
N GLY A 69 17.07 -2.67 -14.43
CA GLY A 69 16.10 -2.11 -15.37
C GLY A 69 14.64 -2.25 -14.93
N ILE A 70 14.35 -3.26 -14.10
CA ILE A 70 13.02 -3.47 -13.53
C ILE A 70 12.80 -2.52 -12.36
N ARG A 71 13.66 -2.59 -11.33
CA ARG A 71 13.65 -1.72 -10.13
C ARG A 71 15.06 -1.60 -9.57
N GLN A 72 15.46 -0.39 -9.21
CA GLN A 72 16.78 -0.12 -8.61
C GLN A 72 17.01 -0.91 -7.32
N THR A 73 15.98 -1.13 -6.50
CA THR A 73 16.05 -1.97 -5.30
C THR A 73 16.41 -3.43 -5.60
N GLY A 74 16.14 -3.90 -6.82
CA GLY A 74 16.56 -5.22 -7.31
C GLY A 74 18.08 -5.41 -7.36
N LEU A 75 18.86 -4.32 -7.42
CA LEU A 75 20.32 -4.37 -7.36
C LEU A 75 20.83 -5.02 -6.07
N LEU A 76 20.12 -4.88 -4.95
CA LEU A 76 20.52 -5.50 -3.69
C LEU A 76 20.53 -7.03 -3.80
N PHE A 77 19.53 -7.61 -4.48
CA PHE A 77 19.47 -9.05 -4.73
C PHE A 77 20.54 -9.50 -5.73
N ALA A 78 20.74 -8.73 -6.80
CA ALA A 78 21.78 -9.00 -7.79
C ALA A 78 23.19 -8.97 -7.17
N ALA A 79 23.46 -8.03 -6.27
CA ALA A 79 24.73 -7.90 -5.56
C ALA A 79 25.01 -9.13 -4.69
N VAL A 80 24.01 -9.59 -3.92
CA VAL A 80 24.16 -10.82 -3.12
C VAL A 80 24.43 -12.04 -4.01
N ALA A 81 23.71 -12.18 -5.13
CA ALA A 81 23.92 -13.27 -6.08
C ALA A 81 25.35 -13.26 -6.68
N LEU A 82 25.85 -12.07 -7.03
CA LEU A 82 27.22 -11.89 -7.52
C LEU A 82 28.25 -12.25 -6.44
N LEU A 83 28.10 -11.72 -5.23
CA LEU A 83 29.01 -12.01 -4.11
C LEU A 83 29.03 -13.51 -3.77
N TYR A 84 27.84 -14.13 -3.72
CA TYR A 84 27.71 -15.57 -3.54
C TYR A 84 28.47 -16.36 -4.60
N ARG A 85 28.35 -15.96 -5.87
CA ARG A 85 29.00 -16.66 -6.98
C ARG A 85 30.51 -16.52 -6.94
N LEU A 86 31.01 -15.30 -6.70
CA LEU A 86 32.44 -14.99 -6.59
C LEU A 86 33.09 -15.66 -5.38
N TRP A 87 32.34 -15.82 -4.29
CA TRP A 87 32.79 -16.55 -3.11
C TRP A 87 32.92 -18.06 -3.38
N ARG A 88 31.94 -18.67 -4.06
CA ARG A 88 31.90 -20.13 -4.21
C ARG A 88 32.90 -20.68 -5.23
N ASP A 89 33.01 -20.04 -6.39
CA ASP A 89 33.89 -20.49 -7.48
C ASP A 89 34.11 -19.36 -8.51
N ARG A 90 35.25 -18.69 -8.40
CA ARG A 90 35.63 -17.53 -9.23
C ARG A 90 35.78 -17.91 -10.71
N GLY A 91 36.26 -19.12 -11.01
CA GLY A 91 36.56 -19.54 -12.38
C GLY A 91 35.32 -19.72 -13.25
N ARG A 92 34.28 -20.39 -12.74
CA ARG A 92 33.02 -20.57 -13.49
C ARG A 92 32.04 -19.40 -13.28
N SER A 93 32.45 -18.33 -12.60
CA SER A 93 31.70 -17.08 -12.51
C SER A 93 31.63 -16.35 -13.85
N ALA A 94 32.51 -16.66 -14.82
CA ALA A 94 32.51 -16.02 -16.14
C ALA A 94 31.15 -16.12 -16.85
N TRP A 95 30.49 -17.27 -16.82
CA TRP A 95 29.16 -17.45 -17.42
C TRP A 95 28.08 -16.63 -16.71
N PHE A 96 28.20 -16.48 -15.38
CA PHE A 96 27.30 -15.61 -14.62
C PHE A 96 27.53 -14.14 -14.98
N CYS A 97 28.79 -13.70 -15.06
CA CYS A 97 29.14 -12.34 -15.48
C CYS A 97 28.72 -12.05 -16.92
N LEU A 98 28.84 -13.03 -17.83
CA LEU A 98 28.37 -12.89 -19.21
C LEU A 98 26.86 -12.62 -19.27
N GLY A 99 26.08 -13.23 -18.37
CA GLY A 99 24.65 -12.97 -18.28
C GLY A 99 24.29 -11.52 -17.98
N TRP A 100 25.17 -10.74 -17.34
CA TRP A 100 24.92 -9.32 -17.08
C TRP A 100 24.81 -8.45 -18.35
N ILE A 101 25.13 -9.00 -19.53
CA ILE A 101 24.82 -8.37 -20.82
C ILE A 101 23.33 -7.98 -20.93
N SER A 102 22.42 -8.68 -20.24
CA SER A 102 21.00 -8.30 -20.19
C SER A 102 20.73 -6.94 -19.53
N ALA A 103 21.69 -6.34 -18.82
CA ALA A 103 21.59 -4.99 -18.28
C ALA A 103 21.74 -3.91 -19.35
N ILE A 104 22.42 -4.21 -20.46
CA ILE A 104 22.77 -3.24 -21.49
C ILE A 104 21.54 -2.49 -22.04
N PRO A 105 20.43 -3.15 -22.41
CA PRO A 105 19.25 -2.44 -22.93
C PRO A 105 18.69 -1.41 -21.93
N ALA A 106 18.63 -1.77 -20.64
CA ALA A 106 18.11 -0.87 -19.60
C ALA A 106 19.06 0.30 -19.34
N LEU A 107 20.37 0.05 -19.26
CA LEU A 107 21.39 1.08 -19.09
C LEU A 107 21.41 2.05 -20.27
N TRP A 108 21.32 1.52 -21.49
CA TRP A 108 21.25 2.32 -22.72
C TRP A 108 19.98 3.17 -22.76
N TRP A 109 18.81 2.58 -22.47
CA TRP A 109 17.55 3.32 -22.40
C TRP A 109 17.63 4.47 -21.40
N ASN A 110 18.13 4.18 -20.19
CA ASN A 110 18.25 5.17 -19.13
C ASN A 110 19.20 6.32 -19.51
N TRP A 111 20.31 6.00 -20.15
CA TRP A 111 21.26 6.99 -20.64
C TRP A 111 20.68 7.83 -21.78
N HIS A 112 20.05 7.20 -22.77
CA HIS A 112 19.53 7.87 -23.95
C HIS A 112 18.40 8.86 -23.63
N TYR A 113 17.46 8.49 -22.76
CA TYR A 113 16.30 9.33 -22.45
C TYR A 113 16.48 10.24 -21.22
N PHE A 114 17.26 9.82 -20.22
CA PHE A 114 17.37 10.55 -18.95
C PHE A 114 18.79 11.06 -18.66
N GLY A 115 19.76 10.80 -19.54
CA GLY A 115 21.14 11.25 -19.39
C GLY A 115 21.90 10.59 -18.24
N ASN A 116 21.33 9.58 -17.58
CA ASN A 116 21.98 8.85 -16.49
C ASN A 116 21.62 7.36 -16.57
N ALA A 117 22.59 6.50 -16.85
CA ALA A 117 22.38 5.06 -17.03
C ALA A 117 21.88 4.34 -15.75
N LEU A 118 22.35 4.77 -14.57
CA LEU A 118 22.10 4.08 -13.30
C LEU A 118 20.81 4.53 -12.63
N THR A 119 20.58 5.84 -12.57
CA THR A 119 19.41 6.39 -11.88
C THR A 119 18.22 6.59 -12.82
N GLY A 120 18.45 6.71 -14.13
CA GLY A 120 17.39 6.95 -15.12
C GLY A 120 16.49 8.12 -14.72
N ALA A 121 15.17 7.92 -14.84
CA ALA A 121 14.15 8.90 -14.46
C ALA A 121 14.15 9.28 -12.97
N TYR A 122 14.81 8.50 -12.10
CA TYR A 122 14.84 8.75 -10.65
C TYR A 122 16.01 9.63 -10.22
N ARG A 123 16.84 10.15 -11.15
CA ARG A 123 17.95 11.06 -10.84
C ARG A 123 17.52 12.20 -9.91
N ASP A 124 16.42 12.85 -10.28
CA ASP A 124 15.92 14.01 -9.55
C ASP A 124 15.04 13.62 -8.36
N ALA A 125 14.77 12.33 -8.13
CA ALA A 125 13.99 11.87 -6.97
C ALA A 125 14.87 11.62 -5.73
N THR A 126 16.18 11.86 -5.82
CA THR A 126 17.14 11.61 -4.73
C THR A 126 16.88 12.50 -3.50
N TYR A 127 16.35 13.73 -3.68
CA TYR A 127 16.00 14.62 -2.56
C TYR A 127 14.89 14.05 -1.66
N LEU A 128 14.14 13.06 -2.14
CA LEU A 128 13.11 12.38 -1.36
C LEU A 128 13.71 11.40 -0.34
N TYR A 129 15.01 11.10 -0.42
CA TYR A 129 15.70 10.25 0.54
C TYR A 129 16.40 11.10 1.61
N GLN A 130 15.89 11.08 2.84
CA GLN A 130 16.39 11.89 3.95
C GLN A 130 16.40 11.10 5.25
N TRP A 131 17.36 11.39 6.12
CA TRP A 131 17.48 10.77 7.44
C TRP A 131 16.27 11.04 8.33
N ASP A 132 15.70 12.24 8.23
CA ASP A 132 14.54 12.68 9.02
C ASP A 132 13.27 11.87 8.74
N HIS A 133 13.19 11.20 7.58
CA HIS A 133 12.07 10.34 7.23
C HIS A 133 12.11 8.99 7.95
N PHE A 134 13.25 8.57 8.52
CA PHE A 134 13.40 7.24 9.12
C PHE A 134 12.38 6.96 10.23
N SER A 135 12.20 7.94 11.13
CA SER A 135 11.31 7.82 12.29
C SER A 135 9.83 7.71 11.92
N THR A 136 9.42 8.18 10.74
CA THR A 136 8.03 8.16 10.28
C THR A 136 7.78 7.04 9.27
N SER A 137 8.73 6.83 8.36
CA SER A 137 8.62 5.89 7.24
C SER A 137 8.82 4.44 7.67
N LEU A 138 9.79 4.14 8.53
CA LEU A 138 9.98 2.78 9.04
C LEU A 138 8.73 2.25 9.77
N PRO A 139 8.17 2.94 10.79
CA PRO A 139 6.95 2.46 11.42
C PRO A 139 5.77 2.53 10.45
N GLY A 140 5.74 3.49 9.50
CA GLY A 140 4.74 3.54 8.44
C GLY A 140 4.72 2.27 7.58
N LEU A 141 5.89 1.83 7.09
CA LEU A 141 6.05 0.63 6.26
C LEU A 141 5.71 -0.66 6.98
N LEU A 142 5.86 -0.72 8.31
CA LEU A 142 5.64 -1.93 9.09
C LEU A 142 4.27 -1.99 9.76
N LEU A 143 3.83 -0.88 10.35
CA LEU A 143 2.75 -0.84 11.35
C LEU A 143 1.58 0.10 10.99
N SER A 144 1.67 0.89 9.92
CA SER A 144 0.56 1.75 9.52
C SER A 144 -0.72 0.94 9.27
N PRO A 145 -1.87 1.33 9.85
CA PRO A 145 -3.18 0.72 9.60
C PRO A 145 -3.53 0.57 8.12
N SER A 146 -3.12 1.55 7.30
CA SER A 146 -3.47 1.61 5.88
C SER A 146 -2.33 1.20 4.94
N ARG A 147 -1.09 1.08 5.43
CA ARG A 147 0.11 0.85 4.60
C ARG A 147 1.13 -0.12 5.18
N GLY A 148 0.92 -0.67 6.38
CA GLY A 148 1.89 -1.45 7.12
C GLY A 148 1.95 -2.91 6.67
N LEU A 149 3.16 -3.42 6.46
CA LEU A 149 3.40 -4.83 6.11
C LEU A 149 2.79 -5.79 7.13
N LEU A 150 2.94 -5.51 8.43
CA LEU A 150 2.50 -6.41 9.49
C LEU A 150 0.99 -6.31 9.75
N ILE A 151 0.35 -5.24 9.27
CA ILE A 151 -1.10 -5.09 9.31
C ILE A 151 -1.74 -5.86 8.14
N PHE A 152 -1.22 -5.71 6.94
CA PHE A 152 -1.77 -6.37 5.75
C PHE A 152 -1.28 -7.83 5.59
N THR A 153 -0.12 -8.17 6.13
CA THR A 153 0.51 -9.49 6.01
C THR A 153 1.14 -9.87 7.36
N PRO A 154 0.37 -10.01 8.45
CA PRO A 154 0.93 -10.37 9.76
C PRO A 154 1.68 -11.70 9.77
N ILE A 155 1.43 -12.60 8.82
CA ILE A 155 2.22 -13.83 8.68
C ILE A 155 3.71 -13.54 8.45
N ALA A 156 4.07 -12.36 7.92
CA ALA A 156 5.46 -11.93 7.77
C ALA A 156 6.24 -11.88 9.09
N LEU A 157 5.57 -11.72 10.24
CA LEU A 157 6.22 -11.79 11.56
C LEU A 157 6.97 -13.11 11.78
N PHE A 158 6.45 -14.21 11.23
CA PHE A 158 7.03 -15.54 11.38
C PHE A 158 8.28 -15.76 10.50
N ALA A 159 8.61 -14.82 9.60
CA ALA A 159 9.86 -14.87 8.85
C ALA A 159 11.07 -14.57 9.75
N VAL A 160 10.91 -13.79 10.82
CA VAL A 160 11.99 -13.51 11.80
C VAL A 160 12.47 -14.78 12.51
N PRO A 161 11.59 -15.58 13.17
CA PRO A 161 12.02 -16.86 13.75
C PRO A 161 12.45 -17.87 12.68
N GLY A 162 11.93 -17.78 11.45
CA GLY A 162 12.41 -18.56 10.30
C GLY A 162 13.87 -18.26 9.95
N PHE A 163 14.22 -16.97 9.86
CA PHE A 163 15.59 -16.53 9.63
C PHE A 163 16.52 -16.89 10.80
N TRP A 164 16.04 -16.74 12.05
CA TRP A 164 16.78 -17.18 13.22
C TRP A 164 17.09 -18.69 13.18
N GLN A 165 16.14 -19.50 12.71
CA GLN A 165 16.37 -20.93 12.51
C GLN A 165 17.42 -21.20 11.42
N LEU A 166 17.39 -20.44 10.33
CA LEU A 166 18.43 -20.51 9.28
C LEU A 166 19.82 -20.21 9.86
N LEU A 167 19.96 -19.15 10.66
CA LEU A 167 21.24 -18.82 11.32
C LEU A 167 21.72 -19.92 12.27
N LYS A 168 20.81 -20.53 13.03
CA LYS A 168 21.14 -21.70 13.87
C LYS A 168 21.65 -22.88 13.05
N GLN A 169 21.06 -23.14 11.88
CA GLN A 169 21.51 -24.20 10.98
C GLN A 169 22.90 -23.90 10.43
N LEU A 170 23.16 -22.67 9.98
CA LEU A 170 24.48 -22.23 9.51
C LEU A 170 25.55 -22.38 10.61
N LYS A 171 25.27 -21.93 11.84
CA LYS A 171 26.21 -22.07 12.97
C LYS A 171 26.53 -23.54 13.28
N ARG A 172 25.52 -24.41 13.27
CA ARG A 172 25.72 -25.86 13.49
C ARG A 172 26.61 -26.48 12.42
N GLN A 173 26.36 -26.15 11.15
CA GLN A 173 27.15 -26.66 10.02
C GLN A 173 28.63 -26.24 10.09
N GLN A 174 28.89 -25.01 10.55
CA GLN A 174 30.24 -24.48 10.73
C GLN A 174 30.99 -25.20 11.87
N LEU A 175 30.30 -25.50 12.98
CA LEU A 175 30.88 -26.21 14.13
C LEU A 175 31.23 -27.67 13.82
N THR A 176 30.51 -28.34 12.93
CA THR A 176 30.78 -29.74 12.57
C THR A 176 31.94 -29.93 11.59
N HIS A 177 32.70 -28.88 11.23
CA HIS A 177 33.81 -28.91 10.26
C HIS A 177 33.49 -29.63 8.94
N THR A 178 32.20 -29.73 8.60
CA THR A 178 31.75 -30.29 7.33
C THR A 178 32.28 -29.41 6.21
N GLU A 179 32.96 -29.99 5.22
CA GLU A 179 33.23 -29.30 3.94
C GLU A 179 31.98 -28.55 3.48
N LEU A 180 32.16 -27.44 2.76
CA LEU A 180 31.08 -26.54 2.35
C LEU A 180 30.06 -27.28 1.46
N THR A 181 29.12 -27.98 2.09
CA THR A 181 28.15 -28.82 1.42
C THR A 181 27.22 -27.94 0.58
N LEU A 182 26.65 -28.53 -0.47
CA LEU A 182 25.64 -27.87 -1.30
C LEU A 182 24.55 -27.18 -0.46
N LYS A 183 24.05 -27.89 0.55
CA LYS A 183 23.02 -27.37 1.45
C LYS A 183 23.50 -26.13 2.19
N SER A 184 24.71 -26.15 2.73
CA SER A 184 25.30 -25.01 3.45
C SER A 184 25.48 -23.78 2.54
N SER A 185 25.90 -23.99 1.28
CA SER A 185 26.04 -22.88 0.33
C SER A 185 24.69 -22.21 0.02
N ILE A 186 23.63 -23.01 -0.18
CA ILE A 186 22.27 -22.47 -0.41
C ILE A 186 21.76 -21.74 0.83
N ASP A 187 22.00 -22.25 2.04
CA ASP A 187 21.61 -21.59 3.28
C ASP A 187 22.29 -20.20 3.42
N TRP A 188 23.57 -20.06 3.04
CA TRP A 188 24.28 -18.78 2.99
C TRP A 188 23.70 -17.82 1.94
N LEU A 189 23.37 -18.31 0.74
CA LEU A 189 22.70 -17.52 -0.29
C LEU A 189 21.36 -16.97 0.23
N LEU A 190 20.54 -17.82 0.85
CA LEU A 190 19.24 -17.43 1.39
C LEU A 190 19.37 -16.43 2.54
N ALA A 191 20.39 -16.56 3.38
CA ALA A 191 20.69 -15.58 4.42
C ALA A 191 21.09 -14.22 3.84
N GLY A 192 21.94 -14.21 2.80
CA GLY A 192 22.29 -12.99 2.08
C GLY A 192 21.07 -12.33 1.44
N ILE A 193 20.18 -13.11 0.85
CA ILE A 193 18.96 -12.60 0.20
C ILE A 193 17.98 -12.03 1.21
N TRP A 194 17.87 -12.63 2.40
CA TRP A 194 17.14 -12.05 3.52
C TRP A 194 17.72 -10.68 3.93
N ILE A 195 19.05 -10.57 4.04
CA ILE A 195 19.73 -9.31 4.34
C ILE A 195 19.47 -8.26 3.25
N ALA A 196 19.49 -8.64 1.97
CA ALA A 196 19.12 -7.75 0.88
C ALA A 196 17.66 -7.28 0.99
N GLY A 197 16.73 -8.16 1.41
CA GLY A 197 15.33 -7.80 1.67
C GLY A 197 15.20 -6.80 2.82
N CYS A 198 15.94 -6.97 3.91
CA CYS A 198 16.06 -5.96 4.97
C CYS A 198 16.66 -4.65 4.44
N GLY A 199 17.61 -4.74 3.50
CA GLY A 199 18.16 -3.59 2.79
C GLY A 199 17.09 -2.83 2.00
N VAL A 200 16.17 -3.52 1.32
CA VAL A 200 15.03 -2.88 0.63
C VAL A 200 14.13 -2.13 1.62
N LEU A 201 13.80 -2.75 2.76
CA LEU A 201 13.05 -2.07 3.82
C LEU A 201 13.79 -0.83 4.33
N LEU A 202 15.10 -0.95 4.57
CA LEU A 202 15.93 0.14 5.04
C LEU A 202 16.00 1.28 4.02
N THR A 203 16.17 0.98 2.72
CA THR A 203 16.14 1.99 1.65
C THR A 203 14.83 2.78 1.66
N TYR A 204 13.68 2.10 1.73
CA TYR A 204 12.39 2.78 1.77
C TYR A 204 12.09 3.47 3.10
N SER A 205 12.78 3.10 4.18
CA SER A 205 12.68 3.79 5.46
C SER A 205 13.25 5.21 5.40
N PHE A 206 14.11 5.52 4.43
CA PHE A 206 14.59 6.89 4.22
C PHE A 206 13.78 7.66 3.17
N PHE A 207 12.78 7.04 2.55
CA PHE A 207 12.05 7.63 1.43
C PHE A 207 10.80 8.37 1.91
N GLY A 208 10.72 9.69 1.70
CA GLY A 208 9.62 10.53 2.19
C GLY A 208 8.24 10.16 1.63
N GLN A 209 8.19 9.49 0.49
CA GLN A 209 6.95 8.96 -0.12
C GLN A 209 6.74 7.47 0.22
N TRP A 210 7.11 7.05 1.43
CA TRP A 210 7.06 5.67 1.93
C TRP A 210 5.70 4.98 1.76
N HIS A 211 4.61 5.75 1.72
CA HIS A 211 3.24 5.26 1.60
C HIS A 211 2.94 4.58 0.27
N GLY A 212 3.81 4.70 -0.74
CA GLY A 212 3.66 3.94 -1.99
C GLY A 212 2.56 4.47 -2.91
N GLY A 213 2.06 5.68 -2.71
CA GLY A 213 1.07 6.32 -3.57
C GLY A 213 -0.27 5.59 -3.60
N TYR A 214 -0.99 5.73 -4.71
CA TYR A 214 -2.37 5.26 -4.85
C TYR A 214 -2.41 3.75 -5.07
N CYS A 215 -2.33 3.00 -3.98
CA CYS A 215 -2.27 1.55 -4.00
C CYS A 215 -3.12 0.93 -2.88
N TYR A 216 -3.22 -0.41 -2.88
CA TYR A 216 -3.71 -1.19 -1.74
C TYR A 216 -2.52 -1.66 -0.90
N GLY A 217 -2.53 -1.35 0.40
CA GLY A 217 -1.56 -1.87 1.35
C GLY A 217 -0.10 -1.47 1.09
N PRO A 218 0.87 -2.29 1.55
CA PRO A 218 2.29 -1.95 1.64
C PRO A 218 3.02 -2.17 0.30
N ARG A 219 2.70 -1.39 -0.75
CA ARG A 219 3.19 -1.61 -2.12
C ARG A 219 4.69 -1.93 -2.20
N PHE A 220 5.54 -1.12 -1.56
CA PHE A 220 6.99 -1.30 -1.62
C PHE A 220 7.47 -2.61 -0.98
N MET A 221 6.79 -3.10 0.05
CA MET A 221 7.15 -4.36 0.72
C MET A 221 6.71 -5.59 -0.08
N THR A 222 5.98 -5.42 -1.18
CA THR A 222 5.70 -6.51 -2.14
C THR A 222 6.97 -7.07 -2.76
N ASP A 223 8.03 -6.25 -2.88
CA ASP A 223 9.34 -6.64 -3.42
C ASP A 223 10.02 -7.73 -2.56
N VAL A 224 9.69 -7.80 -1.27
CA VAL A 224 10.28 -8.76 -0.33
C VAL A 224 9.37 -9.95 -0.03
N ALA A 225 8.16 -10.00 -0.59
CA ALA A 225 7.19 -11.07 -0.33
C ALA A 225 7.71 -12.48 -0.61
N PRO A 226 8.44 -12.76 -1.72
CA PRO A 226 9.00 -14.09 -1.96
C PRO A 226 10.00 -14.51 -0.88
N ILE A 227 10.78 -13.55 -0.38
CA ILE A 227 11.89 -13.76 0.57
C ILE A 227 11.34 -14.02 1.97
N VAL A 228 10.31 -13.27 2.37
CA VAL A 228 9.50 -13.54 3.56
C VAL A 228 8.97 -14.97 3.52
N CYS A 229 8.35 -15.38 2.41
CA CYS A 229 7.77 -16.72 2.24
C CYS A 229 8.82 -17.83 2.32
N LEU A 230 10.03 -17.63 1.77
CA LEU A 230 11.13 -18.58 1.92
C LEU A 230 11.51 -18.78 3.40
N MET A 231 11.54 -17.71 4.20
CA MET A 231 11.83 -17.82 5.64
C MET A 231 10.69 -18.47 6.43
N LEU A 232 9.43 -18.26 6.07
CA LEU A 232 8.29 -19.01 6.64
C LEU A 232 8.49 -20.52 6.48
N GLY A 233 9.16 -20.91 5.40
CA GLY A 233 9.61 -22.26 5.16
C GLY A 233 10.47 -22.86 6.26
N TYR A 234 11.50 -22.14 6.69
CA TYR A 234 12.38 -22.53 7.80
C TYR A 234 11.63 -22.53 9.14
N TYR A 235 10.71 -21.58 9.32
CA TYR A 235 9.85 -21.55 10.50
C TYR A 235 8.97 -22.81 10.60
N LEU A 236 8.30 -23.20 9.50
CA LEU A 236 7.45 -24.40 9.48
C LEU A 236 8.24 -25.69 9.69
N ASP A 237 9.49 -25.75 9.21
CA ASP A 237 10.37 -26.89 9.46
C ASP A 237 10.80 -26.99 10.93
N ALA A 238 11.07 -25.85 11.57
CA ALA A 238 11.35 -25.79 13.01
C ALA A 238 10.14 -26.17 13.85
N LEU A 239 8.96 -25.64 13.51
CA LEU A 239 7.72 -25.89 14.24
C LEU A 239 7.36 -27.38 14.30
N ARG A 240 7.71 -28.15 13.25
CA ARG A 240 7.51 -29.60 13.24
C ARG A 240 8.33 -30.35 14.28
N GLN A 241 9.52 -29.84 14.58
CA GLN A 241 10.49 -30.41 15.51
C GLN A 241 10.29 -29.88 16.94
N ALA A 242 9.39 -28.92 17.14
CA ALA A 242 9.07 -28.34 18.44
C ALA A 242 8.24 -29.29 19.32
N TRP A 243 8.26 -29.01 20.63
CA TRP A 243 7.51 -29.77 21.63
C TRP A 243 5.99 -29.66 21.40
N PRO A 244 5.18 -30.67 21.77
CA PRO A 244 3.75 -30.72 21.41
C PRO A 244 2.94 -29.47 21.80
N GLN A 245 3.16 -28.93 23.00
CA GLN A 245 2.43 -27.75 23.49
C GLN A 245 2.81 -26.47 22.73
N GLN A 246 4.11 -26.20 22.57
CA GLN A 246 4.63 -25.07 21.80
C GLN A 246 4.17 -25.15 20.34
N LYS A 247 4.18 -26.35 19.77
CA LYS A 247 3.73 -26.62 18.41
C LYS A 247 2.25 -26.27 18.20
N ARG A 248 1.39 -26.60 19.16
CA ARG A 248 -0.05 -26.28 19.10
C ARG A 248 -0.27 -24.77 19.12
N LEU A 249 0.30 -24.07 20.10
CA LEU A 249 0.12 -22.62 20.23
C LEU A 249 0.71 -21.86 19.03
N ALA A 250 1.95 -22.16 18.67
CA ALA A 250 2.62 -21.49 17.55
C ALA A 250 1.96 -21.83 16.21
N GLY A 251 1.48 -23.05 16.02
CA GLY A 251 0.67 -23.45 14.87
C GLY A 251 -0.68 -22.72 14.79
N LEU A 252 -1.36 -22.53 15.92
CA LEU A 252 -2.60 -21.76 15.99
C LEU A 252 -2.35 -20.29 15.63
N LEU A 253 -1.35 -19.64 16.25
CA LEU A 253 -1.00 -18.25 15.97
C LEU A 253 -0.60 -18.06 14.50
N PHE A 254 0.18 -18.98 13.95
CA PHE A 254 0.54 -18.97 12.53
C PHE A 254 -0.69 -19.13 11.63
N GLY A 255 -1.59 -20.06 11.97
CA GLY A 255 -2.84 -20.28 11.23
C GLY A 255 -3.77 -19.06 11.25
N LEU A 256 -3.91 -18.39 12.41
CA LEU A 256 -4.67 -17.15 12.54
C LEU A 256 -4.03 -16.01 11.72
N ALA A 257 -2.72 -15.83 11.83
CA ALA A 257 -2.01 -14.81 11.05
C ALA A 257 -2.08 -15.07 9.54
N ALA A 258 -1.96 -16.33 9.11
CA ALA A 258 -2.12 -16.73 7.72
C ALA A 258 -3.53 -16.46 7.19
N SER A 259 -4.54 -16.84 7.97
CA SER A 259 -5.95 -16.64 7.62
C SER A 259 -6.29 -15.16 7.54
N PHE A 260 -5.84 -14.36 8.51
CA PHE A 260 -6.03 -12.92 8.49
C PHE A 260 -5.28 -12.27 7.31
N SER A 261 -4.03 -12.66 7.05
CA SER A 261 -3.26 -12.16 5.90
C SER A 261 -3.94 -12.49 4.57
N MET A 262 -4.56 -13.66 4.44
CA MET A 262 -5.36 -14.00 3.26
C MET A 262 -6.64 -13.16 3.18
N LEU A 263 -7.33 -13.00 4.31
CA LEU A 263 -8.55 -12.21 4.38
C LEU A 263 -8.32 -10.73 4.00
N THR A 264 -7.20 -10.14 4.39
CA THR A 264 -6.84 -8.78 3.95
C THR A 264 -6.62 -8.71 2.44
N GLN A 265 -6.06 -9.74 1.80
CA GLN A 265 -5.91 -9.76 0.34
C GLN A 265 -7.25 -9.93 -0.36
N VAL A 266 -8.12 -10.80 0.15
CA VAL A 266 -9.49 -10.96 -0.35
C VAL A 266 -10.23 -9.63 -0.28
N ALA A 267 -10.13 -8.90 0.83
CA ALA A 267 -10.75 -7.59 1.00
C ALA A 267 -10.30 -6.57 -0.06
N GLY A 268 -9.03 -6.61 -0.47
CA GLY A 268 -8.47 -5.71 -1.47
C GLY A 268 -8.84 -6.05 -2.92
N ILE A 269 -9.27 -7.29 -3.20
CA ILE A 269 -9.65 -7.75 -4.55
C ILE A 269 -11.16 -7.74 -4.73
N ALA A 270 -11.91 -8.15 -3.70
CA ALA A 270 -13.35 -8.30 -3.77
C ALA A 270 -14.06 -6.97 -4.03
N ILE A 271 -13.43 -5.85 -3.65
CA ILE A 271 -13.98 -4.50 -3.79
C ILE A 271 -12.87 -3.62 -4.35
N ASN A 272 -13.25 -2.55 -5.04
CA ASN A 272 -12.32 -1.49 -5.45
C ASN A 272 -12.34 -0.25 -4.49
N PRO A 273 -12.32 -0.40 -3.15
CA PRO A 273 -12.34 0.75 -2.24
C PRO A 273 -10.95 1.41 -2.17
N THR A 274 -9.97 0.85 -2.89
CA THR A 274 -8.60 1.32 -3.00
C THR A 274 -8.55 2.71 -3.60
N VAL A 275 -9.24 2.92 -4.73
CA VAL A 275 -9.31 4.23 -5.39
C VAL A 275 -10.03 5.22 -4.48
N ASP A 276 -11.10 4.77 -3.83
CA ASP A 276 -11.92 5.62 -2.98
C ASP A 276 -11.20 6.05 -1.71
N TRP A 277 -10.48 5.15 -1.01
CA TRP A 277 -9.71 5.54 0.16
C TRP A 277 -8.60 6.54 -0.20
N ASN A 278 -7.91 6.33 -1.32
CA ASN A 278 -6.84 7.23 -1.76
C ASN A 278 -7.33 8.63 -2.16
N THR A 279 -8.60 8.80 -2.54
CA THR A 279 -9.11 10.07 -3.08
C THR A 279 -10.20 10.73 -2.23
N ILE A 280 -10.80 9.99 -1.29
CA ILE A 280 -11.97 10.42 -0.52
C ILE A 280 -11.68 10.25 0.97
N PRO A 281 -11.95 11.27 1.81
CA PRO A 281 -12.63 12.52 1.46
C PRO A 281 -11.75 13.54 0.74
N TYR A 282 -10.46 13.27 0.65
CA TYR A 282 -9.47 14.06 -0.07
C TYR A 282 -8.32 13.18 -0.56
N SER A 283 -7.58 13.69 -1.54
CA SER A 283 -6.41 13.05 -2.13
C SER A 283 -5.34 12.77 -1.08
N PHE A 284 -5.00 11.51 -0.89
CA PHE A 284 -3.90 11.07 -0.05
C PHE A 284 -2.58 11.08 -0.83
N GLY A 285 -1.57 11.78 -0.32
CA GLY A 285 -0.23 11.71 -0.93
C GLY A 285 0.66 12.93 -0.68
N TYR A 286 0.12 14.01 -0.10
CA TYR A 286 0.92 15.13 0.35
C TYR A 286 1.39 14.91 1.80
N PRO A 287 2.52 15.53 2.22
CA PRO A 287 3.03 15.38 3.58
C PRO A 287 2.01 15.70 4.68
N ALA A 288 1.15 16.69 4.45
CA ALA A 288 0.08 17.07 5.38
C ALA A 288 -0.98 15.97 5.59
N ASP A 289 -1.13 15.05 4.65
CA ASP A 289 -2.16 14.00 4.67
C ASP A 289 -1.65 12.68 5.26
N LEU A 290 -0.34 12.56 5.51
CA LEU A 290 0.29 11.36 6.05
C LEU A 290 -0.30 10.87 7.40
N PRO A 291 -0.76 11.74 8.32
CA PRO A 291 -1.43 11.28 9.55
C PRO A 291 -2.65 10.39 9.28
N ARG A 292 -3.33 10.55 8.14
CA ARG A 292 -4.48 9.70 7.77
C ARG A 292 -4.10 8.23 7.56
N ALA A 293 -2.85 7.94 7.21
CA ALA A 293 -2.38 6.56 7.15
C ALA A 293 -2.37 5.87 8.52
N TRP A 294 -2.47 6.64 9.62
CA TRP A 294 -2.50 6.19 11.01
C TRP A 294 -3.91 6.17 11.62
N ASP A 295 -4.93 6.59 10.88
CA ASP A 295 -6.31 6.51 11.33
C ASP A 295 -6.82 5.07 11.27
N TRP A 296 -7.09 4.50 12.45
CA TRP A 296 -7.65 3.15 12.58
C TRP A 296 -9.14 3.10 12.21
N GLN A 297 -9.89 4.15 12.52
CA GLN A 297 -11.33 4.22 12.28
C GLN A 297 -11.61 4.38 10.78
N ASP A 298 -10.75 5.12 10.08
CA ASP A 298 -10.79 5.29 8.63
C ASP A 298 -9.60 4.63 7.94
N SER A 299 -9.26 3.39 8.30
CA SER A 299 -8.18 2.67 7.60
C SER A 299 -8.65 2.06 6.27
N GLN A 300 -7.71 1.84 5.35
CA GLN A 300 -8.01 1.20 4.07
C GLN A 300 -8.61 -0.22 4.26
N LEU A 301 -8.13 -0.95 5.26
CA LEU A 301 -8.68 -2.26 5.61
C LEU A 301 -10.11 -2.14 6.14
N MET A 302 -10.38 -1.22 7.06
CA MET A 302 -11.73 -1.04 7.60
C MET A 302 -12.73 -0.70 6.50
N ARG A 303 -12.41 0.23 5.60
CA ARG A 303 -13.28 0.52 4.43
C ARG A 303 -13.51 -0.70 3.55
N SER A 304 -12.48 -1.51 3.33
CA SER A 304 -12.60 -2.72 2.51
C SER A 304 -13.50 -3.76 3.17
N PHE A 305 -13.37 -3.96 4.48
CA PHE A 305 -14.22 -4.87 5.24
C PHE A 305 -15.68 -4.39 5.29
N HIS A 306 -15.90 -3.10 5.56
CA HIS A 306 -17.25 -2.52 5.56
C HIS A 306 -17.91 -2.59 4.18
N GLY A 307 -17.15 -2.35 3.12
CA GLY A 307 -17.64 -2.53 1.75
C GLY A 307 -18.10 -3.97 1.49
N MET A 308 -17.38 -4.97 1.98
CA MET A 308 -17.71 -6.40 1.75
C MET A 308 -18.99 -6.79 2.47
N GLN A 309 -19.14 -6.29 3.69
CA GLN A 309 -20.40 -6.42 4.42
C GLN A 309 -21.52 -5.75 3.61
N HIS A 310 -21.34 -4.51 3.19
CA HIS A 310 -22.41 -3.77 2.52
C HIS A 310 -22.83 -4.38 1.17
N HIS A 311 -21.88 -4.75 0.30
CA HIS A 311 -22.18 -5.37 -0.99
C HIS A 311 -23.02 -6.66 -0.85
N SER A 312 -22.83 -7.37 0.27
CA SER A 312 -23.58 -8.58 0.57
C SER A 312 -25.01 -8.33 1.08
N TYR A 313 -25.30 -7.13 1.63
CA TYR A 313 -26.57 -6.84 2.33
C TYR A 313 -27.42 -5.74 1.70
N ALA A 314 -26.86 -4.82 0.93
CA ALA A 314 -27.56 -3.63 0.48
C ALA A 314 -27.91 -3.70 -1.01
N LYS A 315 -29.12 -4.15 -1.30
CA LYS A 315 -29.83 -3.67 -2.50
C LYS A 315 -30.23 -2.23 -2.22
N MET A 316 -29.86 -1.29 -3.09
CA MET A 316 -30.40 0.08 -3.05
C MET A 316 -31.92 -0.03 -2.88
N LEU A 317 -32.43 0.52 -1.77
CA LEU A 317 -33.86 0.75 -1.60
C LEU A 317 -34.36 1.49 -2.83
N ASN A 318 -35.55 1.13 -3.35
CA ASN A 318 -36.15 1.71 -4.55
C ASN A 318 -35.82 3.22 -4.66
N THR A 319 -35.03 3.58 -5.68
CA THR A 319 -34.39 4.89 -5.84
C THR A 319 -35.38 6.04 -5.73
N GLU A 320 -36.61 5.88 -6.23
CA GLU A 320 -37.65 6.89 -6.13
C GLU A 320 -38.11 7.12 -4.68
N LYS A 321 -38.36 6.05 -3.92
CA LYS A 321 -38.73 6.16 -2.49
C LYS A 321 -37.62 6.82 -1.69
N TYR A 322 -36.37 6.46 -1.97
CA TYR A 322 -35.23 7.05 -1.29
C TYR A 322 -35.10 8.56 -1.56
N VAL A 323 -35.20 8.99 -2.82
CA VAL A 323 -35.18 10.42 -3.20
C VAL A 323 -36.36 11.17 -2.59
N THR A 324 -37.56 10.57 -2.60
CA THR A 324 -38.77 11.23 -2.07
C THR A 324 -38.71 11.44 -0.56
N GLN A 325 -37.96 10.63 0.17
CA GLN A 325 -37.80 10.70 1.63
C GLN A 325 -36.45 11.31 2.06
N PHE A 326 -35.61 11.72 1.11
CA PHE A 326 -34.34 12.39 1.38
C PHE A 326 -34.56 13.83 1.84
N ARG A 327 -34.43 14.05 3.14
CA ARG A 327 -34.55 15.36 3.78
C ARG A 327 -33.45 15.58 4.81
N GLY A 328 -32.91 16.78 4.84
CA GLY A 328 -32.04 17.20 5.91
C GLY A 328 -31.69 18.67 5.85
N ARG A 329 -30.94 19.08 6.87
CA ARG A 329 -30.64 20.48 7.09
C ARG A 329 -29.16 20.65 7.40
N ILE A 330 -28.53 21.58 6.70
CA ILE A 330 -27.19 22.05 7.07
C ILE A 330 -27.34 22.99 8.26
N LEU A 331 -26.67 22.68 9.36
CA LEU A 331 -26.73 23.43 10.61
C LEU A 331 -25.65 24.50 10.64
N GLN A 332 -24.40 24.10 10.37
CA GLN A 332 -23.24 24.95 10.55
C GLN A 332 -22.06 24.47 9.69
N VAL A 333 -21.15 25.40 9.38
CA VAL A 333 -19.85 25.13 8.78
C VAL A 333 -18.76 25.49 9.80
N THR A 334 -17.85 24.56 10.03
CA THR A 334 -16.69 24.73 10.90
C THR A 334 -15.40 24.45 10.12
N ASP A 335 -14.27 24.87 10.66
CA ASP A 335 -12.98 24.34 10.26
C ASP A 335 -12.75 22.93 10.85
N PHE A 336 -11.55 22.38 10.63
CA PHE A 336 -11.16 21.07 11.18
C PHE A 336 -10.81 21.09 12.66
N GLN A 337 -10.72 22.26 13.29
CA GLN A 337 -10.57 22.44 14.74
C GLN A 337 -11.93 22.64 15.42
N ASP A 338 -13.03 22.36 14.69
CA ASP A 338 -14.41 22.56 15.12
C ASP A 338 -14.75 24.03 15.47
N GLN A 339 -13.98 25.00 14.96
CA GLN A 339 -14.30 26.42 15.10
C GLN A 339 -15.29 26.87 14.03
N ALA A 340 -16.31 27.60 14.47
CA ALA A 340 -17.36 28.13 13.61
C ALA A 340 -16.80 29.11 12.55
N ILE A 341 -17.15 28.91 11.28
CA ILE A 341 -16.82 29.90 10.25
C ILE A 341 -17.92 30.96 10.21
N THR A 342 -17.66 32.07 10.90
CA THR A 342 -18.57 33.20 10.95
C THR A 342 -18.47 34.07 9.68
N PRO A 343 -19.59 34.45 9.04
CA PRO A 343 -19.55 35.33 7.88
C PRO A 343 -19.04 36.75 8.23
N PRO A 344 -18.17 37.37 7.42
CA PRO A 344 -17.45 36.77 6.30
C PRO A 344 -16.33 35.86 6.80
N GLY A 345 -16.36 34.57 6.43
CA GLY A 345 -15.29 33.63 6.75
C GLY A 345 -14.03 34.00 5.96
N ARG A 346 -12.84 33.87 6.55
CA ARG A 346 -11.59 34.19 5.84
C ARG A 346 -10.96 32.94 5.25
N LEU A 347 -10.69 32.97 3.95
CA LEU A 347 -9.83 31.99 3.29
C LEU A 347 -8.40 32.51 3.28
N ASP A 348 -7.46 31.64 3.62
CA ASP A 348 -6.03 31.90 3.62
C ASP A 348 -5.48 31.63 2.22
N ARG A 349 -4.82 32.64 1.64
CA ARG A 349 -4.17 32.56 0.33
C ARG A 349 -2.85 31.82 0.36
N ALA A 350 -2.20 31.71 1.52
CA ALA A 350 -0.94 31.00 1.65
C ALA A 350 -1.12 29.49 1.44
N VAL A 351 -2.34 28.98 1.58
CA VAL A 351 -2.69 27.58 1.34
C VAL A 351 -3.59 27.41 0.12
N PRO A 352 -3.32 26.40 -0.74
CA PRO A 352 -4.08 26.17 -1.97
C PRO A 352 -5.53 25.74 -1.70
N TYR A 353 -5.81 25.22 -0.51
CA TYR A 353 -7.14 24.82 -0.07
C TYR A 353 -7.26 24.92 1.45
N GLN A 354 -8.50 24.95 1.92
CA GLN A 354 -8.86 24.82 3.32
C GLN A 354 -9.80 23.64 3.52
N PHE A 355 -9.60 22.92 4.61
CA PHE A 355 -10.48 21.84 5.00
C PHE A 355 -11.68 22.39 5.78
N LEU A 356 -12.89 22.07 5.31
CA LEU A 356 -14.12 22.44 6.00
C LEU A 356 -14.88 21.20 6.47
N LYS A 357 -15.57 21.36 7.58
CA LYS A 357 -16.49 20.39 8.15
C LYS A 357 -17.89 21.02 8.21
N ILE A 358 -18.87 20.29 7.70
CA ILE A 358 -20.25 20.74 7.58
C ILE A 358 -21.10 19.85 8.47
N GLN A 359 -21.70 20.45 9.49
CA GLN A 359 -22.65 19.75 10.34
C GLN A 359 -24.01 19.71 9.66
N ILE A 360 -24.52 18.50 9.45
CA ILE A 360 -25.80 18.25 8.79
C ILE A 360 -26.67 17.37 9.67
N GLN A 361 -27.96 17.64 9.71
CA GLN A 361 -28.95 16.83 10.41
C GLN A 361 -29.77 16.03 9.41
N ASN A 362 -29.90 14.73 9.64
CA ASN A 362 -30.80 13.89 8.87
C ASN A 362 -32.24 14.08 9.37
N GLN A 363 -33.10 14.66 8.52
CA GLN A 363 -34.53 14.88 8.82
C GLN A 363 -35.44 13.96 7.99
N GLY A 364 -34.84 13.01 7.27
CA GLY A 364 -35.55 12.00 6.50
C GLY A 364 -35.94 10.80 7.34
N HIS A 365 -36.42 9.76 6.67
CA HIS A 365 -36.82 8.50 7.32
C HIS A 365 -35.80 7.36 7.12
N HIS A 366 -34.77 7.58 6.30
CA HIS A 366 -33.75 6.60 5.98
C HIS A 366 -32.40 6.98 6.54
N ARG A 367 -31.62 5.96 6.93
CA ARG A 367 -30.21 6.10 7.28
C ARG A 367 -29.43 6.56 6.05
N TRP A 368 -28.55 7.55 6.23
CA TRP A 368 -27.57 7.92 5.22
C TRP A 368 -26.26 7.21 5.47
N TYR A 369 -25.51 6.97 4.39
CA TYR A 369 -24.23 6.32 4.45
C TYR A 369 -23.13 7.21 3.85
N GLY A 370 -22.05 7.37 4.61
CA GLY A 370 -20.84 8.10 4.23
C GLY A 370 -19.71 7.18 3.75
N TYR A 371 -18.57 7.76 3.42
CA TYR A 371 -17.44 7.04 2.83
C TYR A 371 -16.78 6.00 3.79
N GLN A 372 -16.86 6.19 5.12
CA GLN A 372 -16.29 5.25 6.10
C GLN A 372 -17.05 3.92 6.13
N THR A 373 -18.27 3.91 5.59
CA THR A 373 -19.10 2.70 5.50
C THR A 373 -18.65 1.74 4.40
N GLY A 374 -17.62 2.10 3.62
CA GLY A 374 -17.08 1.27 2.54
C GLY A 374 -17.93 1.25 1.27
N ILE A 375 -19.00 2.07 1.20
CA ILE A 375 -19.86 2.23 0.02
C ILE A 375 -19.27 3.28 -0.91
N GLY A 376 -18.11 2.99 -1.50
CA GLY A 376 -17.37 3.93 -2.33
C GLY A 376 -17.29 5.34 -1.73
N ILE A 377 -17.99 6.29 -2.36
CA ILE A 377 -17.99 7.71 -1.95
C ILE A 377 -19.08 8.07 -0.91
N GLY A 378 -19.89 7.10 -0.50
CA GLY A 378 -21.13 7.26 0.25
C GLY A 378 -22.37 7.30 -0.67
N GLU A 379 -23.54 7.52 -0.07
CA GLU A 379 -24.81 7.79 -0.78
C GLU A 379 -25.20 9.26 -0.70
N THR A 380 -24.86 9.91 0.41
CA THR A 380 -25.20 11.30 0.71
C THR A 380 -23.94 12.14 0.78
N MET A 381 -23.97 13.32 0.17
CA MET A 381 -22.89 14.29 0.19
C MET A 381 -23.45 15.72 0.30
N VAL A 382 -22.57 16.69 0.49
CA VAL A 382 -22.89 18.11 0.34
C VAL A 382 -22.12 18.65 -0.86
N GLN A 383 -22.84 19.19 -1.84
CA GLN A 383 -22.26 19.93 -2.95
C GLN A 383 -22.07 21.39 -2.54
N GLY A 384 -20.85 21.90 -2.64
CA GLY A 384 -20.53 23.31 -2.45
C GLY A 384 -20.18 23.96 -3.77
N ASP A 385 -21.01 24.90 -4.22
CA ASP A 385 -20.74 25.73 -5.37
C ASP A 385 -20.22 27.10 -4.91
N LEU A 386 -19.06 27.51 -5.40
CA LEU A 386 -18.45 28.80 -5.07
C LEU A 386 -18.73 29.82 -6.19
N TYR A 387 -19.23 30.99 -5.80
CA TYR A 387 -19.59 32.08 -6.73
C TYR A 387 -18.73 33.33 -6.47
N ASN A 388 -18.35 34.04 -7.54
CA ASN A 388 -17.70 35.35 -7.44
C ASN A 388 -18.73 36.47 -7.14
N ALA A 389 -18.23 37.70 -6.98
CA ALA A 389 -19.06 38.89 -6.80
C ALA A 389 -20.04 39.16 -7.96
N GLN A 390 -19.74 38.67 -9.17
CA GLN A 390 -20.61 38.74 -10.36
C GLN A 390 -21.63 37.58 -10.42
N ASN A 391 -21.75 36.78 -9.36
CA ASN A 391 -22.65 35.63 -9.26
C ASN A 391 -22.38 34.54 -10.33
N GLN A 392 -21.15 34.46 -10.84
CA GLN A 392 -20.69 33.37 -11.70
C GLN A 392 -20.08 32.26 -10.85
N ARG A 393 -20.46 31.01 -11.12
CA ARG A 393 -19.90 29.83 -10.44
C ARG A 393 -18.47 29.59 -10.93
N ILE A 394 -17.52 29.56 -10.00
CA ILE A 394 -16.09 29.40 -10.26
C ILE A 394 -15.68 27.93 -10.10
N SER A 395 -16.17 27.28 -9.05
CA SER A 395 -15.82 25.91 -8.73
C SER A 395 -16.97 25.19 -8.03
N THR A 396 -16.92 23.86 -8.10
CA THR A 396 -17.79 22.96 -7.35
C THR A 396 -16.90 22.00 -6.57
N THR A 397 -17.15 21.91 -5.26
CA THR A 397 -16.47 21.01 -4.32
C THR A 397 -17.49 20.03 -3.76
N ILE A 398 -17.07 18.79 -3.54
CA ILE A 398 -17.87 17.79 -2.83
C ILE A 398 -17.34 17.68 -1.41
N PHE A 399 -18.24 17.74 -0.44
CA PHE A 399 -17.99 17.39 0.95
C PHE A 399 -18.65 16.05 1.23
N TYR A 400 -17.84 15.07 1.60
CA TYR A 400 -18.28 13.70 1.77
C TYR A 400 -18.73 13.47 3.20
N LEU A 401 -19.91 12.87 3.35
CA LEU A 401 -20.39 12.41 4.66
C LEU A 401 -19.41 11.38 5.23
N SER A 402 -18.99 11.53 6.49
CA SER A 402 -17.99 10.65 7.11
C SER A 402 -18.51 9.23 7.32
N SER A 403 -19.50 9.06 8.20
CA SER A 403 -20.01 7.75 8.61
C SER A 403 -21.49 7.60 8.30
N THR A 404 -22.20 6.70 8.99
CA THR A 404 -23.65 6.61 8.94
C THR A 404 -24.32 7.77 9.68
N CYS A 405 -25.49 8.18 9.23
CA CYS A 405 -26.31 9.20 9.89
C CYS A 405 -27.76 8.72 10.00
N LEU A 406 -28.22 8.39 11.20
CA LEU A 406 -29.59 7.93 11.43
C LEU A 406 -30.60 9.09 11.36
N PRO A 407 -31.89 8.80 11.11
CA PRO A 407 -32.95 9.79 11.23
C PRO A 407 -32.91 10.52 12.60
N GLY A 408 -32.88 11.85 12.57
CA GLY A 408 -32.80 12.73 13.73
C GLY A 408 -31.37 13.07 14.19
N GLU A 409 -30.36 12.31 13.76
CA GLU A 409 -28.97 12.54 14.14
C GLU A 409 -28.31 13.67 13.36
N THR A 410 -27.32 14.29 14.01
CA THR A 410 -26.39 15.22 13.37
C THR A 410 -25.10 14.49 13.04
N CYS A 411 -24.64 14.65 11.81
CA CYS A 411 -23.44 14.06 11.27
C CYS A 411 -22.58 15.12 10.57
N SER A 412 -21.36 14.75 10.19
CA SER A 412 -20.39 15.65 9.57
C SER A 412 -20.07 15.22 8.15
N ALA A 413 -20.06 16.19 7.24
CA ALA A 413 -19.47 16.06 5.91
C ALA A 413 -18.17 16.86 5.84
N ILE A 414 -17.12 16.30 5.24
CA ILE A 414 -15.80 16.93 5.15
C ILE A 414 -15.26 16.97 3.73
N GLY A 415 -14.48 18.00 3.41
CA GLY A 415 -13.93 18.20 2.07
C GLY A 415 -12.97 19.39 2.00
N GLN A 416 -12.26 19.47 0.87
CA GLN A 416 -11.29 20.53 0.57
C GLN A 416 -11.93 21.63 -0.28
N LEU A 417 -12.05 22.83 0.26
CA LEU A 417 -12.42 24.02 -0.50
C LEU A 417 -11.15 24.69 -1.03
N PHE A 418 -10.99 24.73 -2.35
CA PHE A 418 -9.86 25.40 -2.99
C PHE A 418 -9.99 26.92 -2.90
N THR A 419 -8.92 27.58 -2.51
CA THR A 419 -8.87 29.04 -2.38
C THR A 419 -8.80 29.68 -3.77
N PRO A 420 -9.75 30.57 -4.15
CA PRO A 420 -9.66 31.31 -5.41
C PRO A 420 -8.40 32.16 -5.51
N THR A 421 -7.84 32.25 -6.73
CA THR A 421 -6.65 33.09 -6.96
C THR A 421 -6.93 34.60 -6.85
N PRO A 422 -8.01 35.17 -7.43
CA PRO A 422 -8.28 36.60 -7.31
C PRO A 422 -8.73 36.98 -5.89
N PRO A 423 -8.38 38.17 -5.37
CA PRO A 423 -8.87 38.61 -4.08
C PRO A 423 -10.32 39.03 -4.20
N GLY A 424 -11.06 38.98 -3.10
CA GLY A 424 -12.41 39.51 -3.05
C GLY A 424 -13.38 38.67 -2.24
N ASN A 425 -14.66 39.03 -2.39
CA ASN A 425 -15.75 38.37 -1.70
C ASN A 425 -16.36 37.29 -2.58
N TYR A 426 -16.56 36.12 -1.99
CA TYR A 426 -17.12 34.94 -2.61
C TYR A 426 -18.33 34.46 -1.82
N SER A 427 -19.28 33.83 -2.51
CA SER A 427 -20.43 33.18 -1.88
C SER A 427 -20.33 31.68 -2.06
N LEU A 428 -20.21 30.93 -0.97
CA LEU A 428 -20.27 29.49 -0.95
C LEU A 428 -21.71 29.04 -0.71
N LYS A 429 -22.29 28.36 -1.71
CA LYS A 429 -23.63 27.78 -1.63
C LYS A 429 -23.51 26.27 -1.41
N LEU A 430 -23.93 25.81 -0.24
CA LEU A 430 -23.90 24.41 0.17
C LEU A 430 -25.29 23.77 0.01
N GLN A 431 -25.35 22.61 -0.62
CA GLN A 431 -26.59 21.88 -0.88
C GLN A 431 -26.43 20.38 -0.60
N LEU A 432 -27.36 19.81 0.15
CA LEU A 432 -27.44 18.35 0.30
C LEU A 432 -27.76 17.70 -1.04
N ALA A 433 -26.98 16.67 -1.38
CA ALA A 433 -27.05 15.97 -2.64
C ALA A 433 -26.94 14.46 -2.45
N LEU A 434 -27.57 13.73 -3.37
CA LEU A 434 -27.46 12.29 -3.48
C LEU A 434 -26.48 11.91 -4.59
N VAL A 435 -25.65 10.91 -4.35
CA VAL A 435 -24.69 10.40 -5.33
C VAL A 435 -25.43 9.87 -6.54
N GLY A 436 -25.02 10.31 -7.75
CA GLY A 436 -25.65 9.93 -9.02
C GLY A 436 -26.96 10.67 -9.35
N ILE A 437 -27.50 11.49 -8.44
CA ILE A 437 -28.77 12.22 -8.65
C ILE A 437 -28.57 13.73 -8.54
N GLY A 438 -27.73 14.18 -7.60
CA GLY A 438 -27.42 15.59 -7.39
C GLY A 438 -28.28 16.28 -6.31
N PRO A 439 -28.17 17.61 -6.19
CA PRO A 439 -28.81 18.39 -5.14
C PRO A 439 -30.33 18.44 -5.28
N GLN A 440 -31.03 18.48 -4.14
CA GLN A 440 -32.51 18.53 -4.07
C GLN A 440 -33.00 19.86 -3.46
N PRO A 441 -32.84 21.01 -4.16
CA PRO A 441 -33.03 22.35 -3.59
C PRO A 441 -34.45 22.63 -3.08
N ASN A 442 -35.47 22.06 -3.74
CA ASN A 442 -36.88 22.25 -3.36
C ASN A 442 -37.22 21.55 -2.04
N ARG A 443 -36.43 20.54 -1.65
CA ARG A 443 -36.64 19.73 -0.45
C ARG A 443 -35.66 20.12 0.66
N ASN A 444 -34.44 20.50 0.27
CA ASN A 444 -33.34 20.82 1.16
C ASN A 444 -32.77 22.19 0.75
N PRO A 445 -33.20 23.28 1.41
CA PRO A 445 -32.81 24.63 1.02
C PRO A 445 -31.28 24.82 1.15
N PRO A 446 -30.67 25.60 0.25
CA PRO A 446 -29.23 25.85 0.29
C PRO A 446 -28.82 26.64 1.54
N TYR A 447 -27.69 26.27 2.13
CA TYR A 447 -27.00 27.09 3.12
C TYR A 447 -26.00 28.00 2.39
N ARG A 448 -25.95 29.29 2.72
CA ARG A 448 -25.05 30.25 2.10
C ARG A 448 -24.07 30.81 3.12
N LEU A 449 -22.80 30.85 2.74
CA LEU A 449 -21.71 31.41 3.53
C LEU A 449 -20.96 32.43 2.68
N THR A 450 -20.75 33.63 3.21
CA THR A 450 -19.89 34.64 2.57
C THR A 450 -18.46 34.40 3.01
N LEU A 451 -17.53 34.37 2.06
CA LEU A 451 -16.10 34.16 2.28
C LEU A 451 -15.31 35.35 1.70
N ALA A 452 -14.30 35.81 2.43
CA ALA A 452 -13.37 36.83 1.99
C ALA A 452 -12.01 36.19 1.74
N VAL A 453 -11.46 36.43 0.55
CA VAL A 453 -10.07 36.11 0.20
C VAL A 453 -9.29 37.43 0.23
N PRO A 454 -8.34 37.60 1.16
CA PRO A 454 -7.60 38.84 1.37
C PRO A 454 -6.70 39.20 0.18
#